data_AF-A0A0S4IRE1-F1
#
_entry.id   AF-A0A0S4IRE1-F1
#
_cell.length_a   1.000
_cell.length_b   1.000
_cell.length_c   1.000
_cell.angle_alpha   90.00
_cell.angle_beta   90.00
_cell.angle_gamma   90.00
#
_symmetry.space_group_name_H-M   'P 1'
#
loop_
_entity.id
_entity.type
_entity.pdbx_description
1 polymer ?
#
loop_
_entity_poly.entity_id
_entity_poly.type
_entity_poly.pdbx_seq_one_letter_code
_entity_poly.pdbx_strand_id
1 'polypeptide(L)'
;MQNLLAQLQGMGGGGGGMAQRGDEALRDTAETIHVSSLALLKMLIHGRAGVPLEVMGLMIGEYIDEYTVRVTDVFSMPQTATGQSVEAVDDEYQAQMLEKLELVGRPEKVVGWYHSHPGFGCWLSMEDVMTAKSYEQLTPRSVSVVVDPIRL
;
A
#
# COMPACT_ATOMS: atom_id res chain seq x y z
N MET A 1 10.79 28.49 67.40
CA MET A 1 10.32 27.11 67.15
C MET A 1 8.89 27.13 66.57
N GLN A 2 8.66 27.92 65.51
CA GLN A 2 7.32 28.17 64.94
C GLN A 2 7.29 28.19 63.40
N ASN A 3 8.43 27.96 62.74
CA ASN A 3 8.54 28.03 61.27
C ASN A 3 8.71 26.66 60.59
N LEU A 4 8.56 25.54 61.32
CA LEU A 4 8.69 24.20 60.74
C LEU A 4 7.35 23.52 60.41
N LEU A 5 6.22 24.09 60.87
CA LEU A 5 4.88 23.56 60.59
C LEU A 5 4.20 24.19 59.36
N ALA A 6 4.74 25.27 58.79
CA ALA A 6 4.20 25.93 57.60
C ALA A 6 4.77 25.37 56.27
N GLN A 7 5.86 24.59 56.31
CA GLN A 7 6.48 24.01 55.10
C GLN A 7 6.00 22.59 54.75
N LEU A 8 5.14 21.98 55.57
CA LEU A 8 4.57 20.65 55.28
C LEU A 8 3.14 20.69 54.72
N GLN A 9 2.55 21.88 54.52
CA GLN A 9 1.22 22.06 53.93
C GLN A 9 1.23 22.48 52.45
N GLY A 10 2.41 22.58 51.81
CA GLY A 10 2.55 23.15 50.46
C GLY A 10 2.94 22.21 49.32
N MET A 11 3.10 20.90 49.55
CA MET A 11 3.59 19.96 48.50
C MET A 11 2.66 18.76 48.24
N GLY A 12 1.38 18.88 48.60
CA GLY A 12 0.33 17.99 48.11
C GLY A 12 -0.25 18.52 46.80
N GLY A 13 0.33 18.16 45.65
CA GLY A 13 -0.19 18.62 44.37
C GLY A 13 0.74 18.44 43.17
N GLY A 14 1.51 17.36 43.11
CA GLY A 14 2.25 17.00 41.89
C GLY A 14 1.32 16.25 40.95
N GLY A 15 0.59 17.01 40.12
CA GLY A 15 -0.31 16.48 39.10
C GLY A 15 0.38 15.39 38.28
N GLY A 16 -0.20 14.19 38.33
CA GLY A 16 0.14 13.12 37.40
C GLY A 16 -0.11 13.65 36.00
N GLY A 17 0.97 13.92 35.28
CA GLY A 17 0.91 14.15 33.85
C GLY A 17 0.28 12.92 33.23
N MET A 18 -1.01 13.01 32.87
CA MET A 18 -1.59 12.14 31.87
C MET A 18 -0.71 12.31 30.64
N ALA A 19 0.16 11.34 30.41
CA ALA A 19 0.64 11.06 29.07
C ALA A 19 -0.61 10.98 28.22
N GLN A 20 -0.81 11.95 27.33
CA GLN A 20 -1.78 11.84 26.26
C GLN A 20 -1.39 10.56 25.52
N ARG A 21 -2.10 9.47 25.82
CA ARG A 21 -2.22 8.36 24.87
C ARG A 21 -2.82 9.02 23.64
N GLY A 22 -1.96 9.24 22.64
CA GLY A 22 -2.43 9.61 21.32
C GLY A 22 -3.54 8.66 20.95
N ASP A 23 -4.62 9.21 20.40
CA ASP A 23 -5.71 8.45 19.82
C ASP A 23 -5.09 7.62 18.69
N GLU A 24 -4.60 6.42 19.01
CA GLU A 24 -4.17 5.47 18.00
C GLU A 24 -5.43 5.15 17.21
N ALA A 25 -5.54 5.72 16.01
CA ALA A 25 -6.63 5.47 15.10
C ALA A 25 -6.89 3.96 15.07
N LEU A 26 -8.08 3.56 15.54
CA LEU A 26 -8.47 2.16 15.62
C LEU A 26 -8.29 1.57 14.23
N ARG A 27 -7.42 0.55 14.14
CA ARG A 27 -7.27 -0.24 12.92
C ARG A 27 -8.61 -0.91 12.67
N ASP A 28 -9.35 -0.41 11.71
CA ASP A 28 -10.55 -1.07 11.21
C ASP A 28 -10.13 -2.22 10.28
N THR A 29 -11.05 -3.14 10.02
CA THR A 29 -10.87 -4.27 9.09
C THR A 29 -11.95 -4.27 8.00
N ALA A 30 -12.74 -3.19 7.92
CA ALA A 30 -13.82 -3.02 6.96
C ALA A 30 -13.35 -2.45 5.60
N GLU A 31 -12.04 -2.32 5.35
CA GLU A 31 -11.58 -1.78 4.07
C GLU A 31 -12.02 -2.65 2.88
N THR A 32 -12.54 -2.00 1.85
CA THR A 32 -13.04 -2.64 0.64
C THR A 32 -12.33 -2.09 -0.59
N ILE A 33 -11.83 -3.00 -1.43
CA ILE A 33 -11.14 -2.67 -2.69
C ILE A 33 -12.05 -3.01 -3.86
N HIS A 34 -12.50 -2.00 -4.60
CA HIS A 34 -13.28 -2.17 -5.82
C HIS A 34 -12.36 -2.20 -7.03
N VAL A 35 -12.19 -3.37 -7.65
CA VAL A 35 -11.36 -3.54 -8.86
C VAL A 35 -12.25 -3.55 -10.09
N SER A 36 -11.98 -2.66 -11.05
CA SER A 36 -12.71 -2.63 -12.31
C SER A 36 -12.46 -3.90 -13.14
N SER A 37 -13.41 -4.27 -14.00
CA SER A 37 -13.23 -5.42 -14.90
C SER A 37 -12.06 -5.22 -15.87
N LEU A 38 -11.79 -3.96 -16.27
CA LEU A 38 -10.64 -3.63 -17.12
C LEU A 38 -9.32 -3.92 -16.40
N ALA A 39 -9.20 -3.45 -15.16
CA ALA A 39 -8.02 -3.67 -14.32
C ALA A 39 -7.77 -5.19 -14.13
N LEU A 40 -8.82 -5.93 -13.74
CA LEU A 40 -8.73 -7.37 -13.55
C LEU A 40 -8.27 -8.09 -14.83
N LEU A 41 -8.89 -7.81 -15.98
CA LEU A 41 -8.52 -8.45 -17.25
C LEU A 41 -7.06 -8.18 -17.63
N LYS A 42 -6.58 -6.95 -17.45
CA LYS A 42 -5.17 -6.60 -17.71
C LYS A 42 -4.22 -7.35 -16.78
N MET A 43 -4.52 -7.42 -15.48
CA MET A 43 -3.72 -8.19 -14.52
C MET A 43 -3.64 -9.67 -14.93
N LEU A 44 -4.76 -10.26 -15.34
CA LEU A 44 -4.82 -11.67 -15.76
C LEU A 44 -4.05 -11.95 -17.05
N ILE A 45 -4.21 -11.10 -18.06
CA ILE A 45 -3.48 -11.22 -19.32
C ILE A 45 -1.98 -11.06 -19.09
N HIS A 46 -1.59 -10.05 -18.30
CA HIS A 46 -0.19 -9.80 -17.97
C HIS A 46 0.41 -10.95 -17.15
N GLY A 47 -0.26 -11.38 -16.08
CA GLY A 47 0.16 -12.50 -15.24
C GLY A 47 0.32 -13.80 -16.04
N ARG A 48 -0.63 -14.10 -16.94
CA ARG A 48 -0.55 -15.28 -17.81
C ARG A 48 0.63 -15.20 -18.79
N ALA A 49 0.91 -14.03 -19.35
CA ALA A 49 2.02 -13.82 -20.29
C ALA A 49 3.40 -13.93 -19.60
N GLY A 50 3.47 -13.65 -18.29
CA GLY A 50 4.69 -13.72 -17.49
C GLY A 50 5.14 -15.14 -17.12
N VAL A 51 4.23 -16.12 -17.12
CA VAL A 51 4.51 -17.49 -16.68
C VAL A 51 5.71 -18.09 -17.45
N PRO A 52 6.72 -18.67 -16.76
CA PRO A 52 6.70 -19.10 -15.35
C PRO A 52 7.20 -18.06 -14.34
N LEU A 53 7.58 -16.86 -14.78
CA LEU A 53 8.10 -15.81 -13.92
C LEU A 53 6.96 -15.01 -13.29
N GLU A 54 7.26 -14.42 -12.13
CA GLU A 54 6.41 -13.41 -11.53
C GLU A 54 6.50 -12.12 -12.34
N VAL A 55 5.38 -11.41 -12.44
CA VAL A 55 5.32 -10.07 -13.04
C VAL A 55 4.63 -9.12 -12.08
N MET A 56 4.93 -7.83 -12.23
CA MET A 56 4.31 -6.78 -11.42
C MET A 56 3.74 -5.63 -12.26
N GLY A 57 2.86 -4.86 -11.66
CA GLY A 57 2.41 -3.59 -12.21
C GLY A 57 1.82 -2.67 -11.16
N LEU A 58 1.46 -1.48 -11.62
CA LEU A 58 0.88 -0.44 -10.77
C LEU A 58 -0.62 -0.35 -11.00
N MET A 59 -1.34 -0.09 -9.91
CA MET A 59 -2.78 0.13 -9.91
C MET A 59 -3.06 1.63 -9.81
N ILE A 60 -3.88 2.13 -10.73
CA ILE A 60 -4.32 3.53 -10.73
C ILE A 60 -5.81 3.63 -10.45
N GLY A 61 -6.17 4.65 -9.69
CA GLY A 61 -7.54 4.89 -9.28
C GLY A 61 -7.63 6.03 -8.27
N GLU A 62 -8.51 5.86 -7.30
CA GLU A 62 -8.82 6.88 -6.32
C GLU A 62 -9.25 6.29 -4.97
N TYR A 63 -9.02 7.06 -3.91
CA TYR A 63 -9.56 6.80 -2.58
C TYR A 63 -10.93 7.48 -2.48
N ILE A 64 -12.01 6.71 -2.30
CA ILE A 64 -13.38 7.24 -2.23
C ILE A 64 -13.65 7.83 -0.84
N ASP A 65 -13.17 7.12 0.18
CA ASP A 65 -13.26 7.48 1.59
C ASP A 65 -12.14 6.74 2.37
N GLU A 66 -12.24 6.73 3.70
CA GLU A 66 -11.26 6.10 4.60
C GLU A 66 -11.26 4.56 4.53
N TYR A 67 -12.28 3.93 3.95
CA TYR A 67 -12.45 2.48 3.91
C TYR A 67 -12.47 1.92 2.49
N THR A 68 -12.71 2.76 1.48
CA THR A 68 -12.96 2.30 0.11
C THR A 68 -11.89 2.81 -0.85
N VAL A 69 -11.22 1.88 -1.52
CA VAL A 69 -10.29 2.17 -2.61
C VAL A 69 -10.89 1.67 -3.92
N ARG A 70 -10.93 2.51 -4.95
CA ARG A 70 -11.37 2.13 -6.29
C ARG A 70 -10.16 2.04 -7.22
N VAL A 71 -9.91 0.84 -7.75
CA VAL A 71 -8.92 0.60 -8.80
C VAL A 71 -9.61 0.67 -10.15
N THR A 72 -9.37 1.75 -10.89
CA THR A 72 -9.99 2.01 -12.18
C THR A 72 -9.25 1.29 -13.31
N ASP A 73 -7.92 1.23 -13.23
CA ASP A 73 -7.07 0.59 -14.24
C ASP A 73 -5.72 0.16 -13.68
N VAL A 74 -4.95 -0.57 -14.50
CA VAL A 74 -3.56 -0.95 -14.23
C VAL A 74 -2.67 -0.79 -15.46
N PHE A 75 -1.37 -0.69 -15.21
CA PHE A 75 -0.35 -0.87 -16.24
C PHE A 75 0.79 -1.76 -15.73
N SER A 76 1.38 -2.54 -16.63
CA SER A 76 2.52 -3.42 -16.36
C SER A 76 3.80 -2.60 -16.24
N MET A 77 4.63 -2.96 -15.26
CA MET A 77 6.01 -2.45 -15.19
C MET A 77 6.92 -3.37 -16.01
N PRO A 78 7.89 -2.81 -16.76
CA PRO A 78 8.89 -3.62 -17.46
C PRO A 78 9.67 -4.46 -16.44
N GLN A 79 9.82 -5.75 -16.73
CA GLN A 79 10.57 -6.66 -15.86
C GLN A 79 12.07 -6.48 -16.13
N THR A 80 12.84 -6.10 -15.11
CA THR A 80 14.30 -6.26 -15.14
C THR A 80 14.58 -7.72 -14.81
N ALA A 81 14.98 -8.51 -15.81
CA ALA A 81 15.16 -9.96 -15.68
C ALA A 81 16.38 -10.30 -14.80
N THR A 82 16.21 -10.30 -13.48
CA THR A 82 17.21 -10.75 -12.51
C THR A 82 16.55 -11.62 -11.44
N GLY A 83 16.35 -12.91 -11.74
CA GLY A 83 15.89 -13.89 -10.75
C GLY A 83 14.39 -13.85 -10.44
N GLN A 84 13.95 -14.76 -9.56
CA GLN A 84 12.54 -15.02 -9.21
C GLN A 84 11.86 -13.87 -8.45
N SER A 85 12.51 -12.72 -8.30
CA SER A 85 12.04 -11.58 -7.53
C SER A 85 11.93 -10.34 -8.42
N VAL A 86 10.88 -9.55 -8.17
CA VAL A 86 10.64 -8.28 -8.84
C VAL A 86 11.55 -7.21 -8.24
N GLU A 87 12.64 -6.87 -8.93
CA GLU A 87 13.52 -5.78 -8.51
C GLU A 87 13.23 -4.46 -9.23
N ALA A 88 13.19 -3.40 -8.42
CA ALA A 88 13.17 -1.98 -8.75
C ALA A 88 12.11 -1.52 -9.77
N VAL A 89 11.07 -0.91 -9.23
CA VAL A 89 10.17 -0.02 -9.95
C VAL A 89 11.04 1.07 -10.57
N ASP A 90 11.06 1.13 -11.89
CA ASP A 90 11.69 2.23 -12.60
C ASP A 90 10.82 3.50 -12.40
N ASP A 91 11.25 4.36 -11.47
CA ASP A 91 10.59 5.62 -11.16
C ASP A 91 10.42 6.51 -12.40
N GLU A 92 11.36 6.45 -13.34
CA GLU A 92 11.29 7.20 -14.59
C GLU A 92 10.18 6.65 -15.48
N TYR A 93 10.10 5.32 -15.62
CA TYR A 93 9.02 4.67 -16.36
C TYR A 93 7.65 4.97 -15.74
N GLN A 94 7.53 4.92 -14.41
CA GLN A 94 6.30 5.25 -13.70
C GLN A 94 5.88 6.70 -13.99
N ALA A 95 6.80 7.66 -13.84
CA ALA A 95 6.52 9.08 -14.08
C ALA A 95 6.07 9.33 -15.54
N GLN A 96 6.81 8.78 -16.52
CA GLN A 96 6.46 8.91 -17.93
C GLN A 96 5.13 8.27 -18.28
N MET A 97 4.79 7.13 -17.67
CA MET A 97 3.51 6.46 -17.91
C MET A 97 2.35 7.28 -17.35
N LEU A 98 2.48 7.82 -16.12
CA LEU A 98 1.45 8.66 -15.52
C LEU A 98 1.22 9.93 -16.33
N GLU A 99 2.28 10.58 -16.82
CA GLU A 99 2.17 11.74 -17.72
C GLU A 99 1.41 11.38 -19.01
N LYS A 100 1.74 10.25 -19.64
CA LYS A 100 1.05 9.79 -20.86
C LYS A 100 -0.44 9.47 -20.61
N LEU A 101 -0.77 8.92 -19.44
CA LEU A 101 -2.15 8.63 -19.05
C LEU A 101 -2.93 9.93 -18.84
N GLU A 102 -2.32 10.93 -18.22
CA GLU A 102 -2.93 12.25 -18.04
C GLU A 102 -3.26 12.91 -19.39
N LEU A 103 -2.36 12.82 -20.38
CA LEU A 103 -2.57 13.34 -21.74
C LEU A 103 -3.76 12.71 -22.48
N VAL A 104 -4.15 11.47 -22.13
CA VAL A 104 -5.32 10.78 -22.71
C VAL A 104 -6.57 10.89 -21.82
N GLY A 105 -6.58 11.82 -20.87
CA GLY A 105 -7.73 12.09 -20.01
C GLY A 105 -7.89 11.10 -18.87
N ARG A 106 -6.79 10.49 -18.40
CA ARG A 106 -6.76 9.53 -17.28
C ARG A 106 -5.85 10.03 -16.16
N PRO A 107 -6.32 10.99 -15.34
CA PRO A 107 -5.53 11.65 -14.30
C PRO A 107 -5.48 10.86 -12.99
N GLU A 108 -5.89 9.58 -13.00
CA GLU A 108 -5.91 8.74 -11.80
C GLU A 108 -4.50 8.54 -11.23
N LYS A 109 -4.40 8.50 -9.90
CA LYS A 109 -3.13 8.35 -9.20
C LYS A 109 -2.87 6.88 -8.85
N VAL A 110 -1.62 6.56 -8.55
CA VAL A 110 -1.26 5.24 -8.03
C VAL A 110 -1.91 5.05 -6.66
N VAL A 111 -2.64 3.94 -6.51
CA VAL A 111 -3.31 3.53 -5.25
C VAL A 111 -2.74 2.23 -4.69
N GLY A 112 -1.83 1.59 -5.42
CA GLY A 112 -1.19 0.35 -5.02
C GLY A 112 -0.49 -0.34 -6.17
N TRP A 113 -0.16 -1.59 -5.96
CA TRP A 113 0.58 -2.43 -6.89
C TRP A 113 -0.01 -3.85 -6.91
N TYR A 114 0.23 -4.56 -8.00
CA TYR A 114 -0.11 -5.97 -8.10
C TYR A 114 1.10 -6.78 -8.57
N HIS A 115 1.14 -8.05 -8.19
CA HIS A 115 2.07 -9.02 -8.76
C HIS A 115 1.41 -10.38 -8.94
N SER A 116 2.04 -11.25 -9.72
CA SER A 116 1.52 -12.59 -10.00
C SER A 116 2.27 -13.66 -9.21
N HIS A 117 1.54 -14.64 -8.66
CA HIS A 117 2.10 -15.87 -8.10
C HIS A 117 1.62 -17.09 -8.90
N PRO A 118 2.34 -17.52 -9.95
CA PRO A 118 1.88 -18.59 -10.83
C PRO A 118 1.88 -19.96 -10.14
N GLY A 119 0.71 -20.43 -9.70
CA GLY A 119 0.56 -21.76 -9.12
C GLY A 119 0.98 -21.90 -7.66
N PHE A 120 1.23 -20.78 -6.96
CA PHE A 120 1.55 -20.77 -5.53
C PHE A 120 0.36 -20.40 -4.62
N GLY A 121 -0.72 -19.86 -5.19
CA GLY A 121 -1.81 -19.21 -4.44
C GLY A 121 -1.50 -17.77 -4.03
N CYS A 122 -2.47 -17.10 -3.41
CA CYS A 122 -2.39 -15.67 -3.07
C CYS A 122 -1.93 -15.46 -1.61
N TRP A 123 -0.66 -15.13 -1.43
CA TRP A 123 -0.02 -14.80 -0.15
C TRP A 123 1.13 -13.82 -0.42
N LEU A 124 1.70 -13.19 0.61
CA LEU A 124 2.87 -12.32 0.46
C LEU A 124 4.12 -13.01 1.01
N SER A 125 5.16 -13.10 0.21
CA SER A 125 6.50 -13.50 0.63
C SER A 125 7.16 -12.43 1.48
N MET A 126 8.33 -12.73 2.06
CA MET A 126 9.09 -11.72 2.80
C MET A 126 9.50 -10.55 1.90
N GLU A 127 9.87 -10.83 0.65
CA GLU A 127 10.22 -9.82 -0.36
C GLU A 127 9.00 -8.95 -0.70
N ASP A 128 7.82 -9.55 -0.83
CA ASP A 128 6.58 -8.80 -1.08
C ASP A 128 6.20 -7.91 0.10
N VAL A 129 6.36 -8.38 1.33
CA VAL A 129 6.10 -7.59 2.54
C VAL A 129 7.05 -6.39 2.61
N MET A 130 8.32 -6.57 2.24
CA MET A 130 9.28 -5.46 2.20
C MET A 130 8.94 -4.45 1.11
N THR A 131 8.53 -4.92 -0.07
CA THR A 131 8.05 -4.07 -1.17
C THR A 131 6.79 -3.29 -0.78
N ALA A 132 5.80 -3.97 -0.17
CA ALA A 132 4.58 -3.35 0.33
C ALA A 132 4.89 -2.24 1.33
N LYS A 133 5.80 -2.50 2.28
CA LYS A 133 6.24 -1.50 3.26
C LYS A 133 6.89 -0.28 2.61
N SER A 134 7.68 -0.47 1.55
CA SER A 134 8.27 0.65 0.80
C SER A 134 7.20 1.50 0.12
N TYR A 135 6.20 0.86 -0.50
CA TYR A 135 5.07 1.58 -1.09
C TYR A 135 4.20 2.31 -0.05
N GLU A 136 3.98 1.72 1.12
CA GLU A 136 3.22 2.36 2.21
C GLU A 136 3.90 3.62 2.76
N GLN A 137 5.24 3.71 2.67
CA GLN A 137 5.97 4.93 3.04
C GLN A 137 5.72 6.07 2.05
N LEU A 138 5.50 5.75 0.77
CA LEU A 138 5.25 6.72 -0.29
C LEU A 138 3.77 7.08 -0.40
N THR A 139 2.91 6.08 -0.30
CA THR A 139 1.45 6.20 -0.42
C THR A 139 0.81 5.54 0.80
N PRO A 140 0.47 6.33 1.84
CA PRO A 140 -0.25 5.82 3.00
C PRO A 140 -1.57 5.21 2.53
N ARG A 141 -1.78 3.90 2.75
CA ARG A 141 -2.87 3.06 2.19
C ARG A 141 -2.62 2.51 0.78
N SER A 142 -1.36 2.29 0.39
CA SER A 142 -1.04 1.47 -0.79
C SER A 142 -1.59 0.04 -0.64
N VAL A 143 -2.28 -0.44 -1.66
CA VAL A 143 -2.84 -1.80 -1.68
C VAL A 143 -1.90 -2.76 -2.41
N SER A 144 -1.70 -3.96 -1.86
CA SER A 144 -0.94 -5.05 -2.49
C SER A 144 -1.91 -6.13 -2.99
N VAL A 145 -2.00 -6.34 -4.31
CA VAL A 145 -2.86 -7.37 -4.92
C VAL A 145 -2.03 -8.52 -5.47
N VAL A 146 -2.38 -9.76 -5.10
CA VAL A 146 -1.74 -10.98 -5.62
C VAL A 146 -2.69 -11.70 -6.56
N VAL A 147 -2.22 -12.01 -7.77
CA VAL A 147 -2.99 -12.73 -8.79
C VAL A 147 -2.33 -14.08 -9.09
N ASP A 148 -3.05 -15.19 -8.95
CA ASP A 148 -2.59 -16.50 -9.44
C ASP A 148 -3.23 -16.80 -10.80
N PRO A 149 -2.52 -16.57 -11.93
CA PRO A 149 -3.08 -16.79 -13.26
C PRO A 149 -3.26 -18.27 -13.62
N ILE A 150 -2.80 -19.21 -12.79
CA ILE A 150 -2.87 -20.65 -13.04
C ILE A 150 -4.04 -21.30 -12.32
N ARG A 151 -4.32 -20.90 -11.06
CA ARG A 151 -5.31 -21.55 -10.19
C ARG A 151 -6.70 -20.88 -10.13
N LEU A 152 -6.91 -19.83 -10.92
CA LEU A 152 -8.24 -19.21 -11.08
C LEU A 152 -9.27 -20.13 -11.74
#